data_AF-A0A355H8J7-F1
#
_entry.id   AF-A0A355H8J7-F1
#
_cell.length_a   1.000
_cell.length_b   1.000
_cell.length_c   1.000
_cell.angle_alpha   90.00
_cell.angle_beta   90.00
_cell.angle_gamma   90.00
#
_symmetry.space_group_name_H-M   'P 1'
#
loop_
_entity.id
_entity.type
_entity.pdbx_description
1 polymer ?
#
loop_
_entity_poly.entity_id
_entity_poly.type
_entity_poly.pdbx_seq_one_letter_code
_entity_poly.pdbx_strand_id
1 'polypeptide(L)'
;VYLIDSEIADLSYGMAVSISLGTILASWLVYDFIWASALGEKGWFPVMISFLLLFGIIWWFHQWFGSRAAYIHVGAVMGTLMVGNVWRRIIPSQTKLVEAVKAGETPEASLGIKAKQRSLHNNYMTLP
;
A
#
# COMPACT_ATOMS: atom_id res chain seq x y z
N VAL A 1 3.71 -20.45 -15.78
CA VAL A 1 4.83 -20.51 -16.75
C VAL A 1 4.91 -19.27 -17.66
N TYR A 2 3.87 -18.42 -17.76
CA TYR A 2 3.82 -17.28 -18.71
C TYR A 2 4.21 -15.88 -18.15
N LEU A 3 4.84 -15.77 -16.97
CA LEU A 3 5.17 -14.47 -16.35
C LEU A 3 6.67 -14.16 -16.26
N ILE A 4 7.52 -15.17 -16.46
CA ILE A 4 8.98 -15.01 -16.49
C ILE A 4 9.37 -14.94 -17.97
N ASP A 5 10.00 -13.84 -18.34
CA ASP A 5 10.45 -13.57 -19.70
C ASP A 5 11.97 -13.60 -19.71
N SER A 6 12.54 -14.66 -20.30
CA SER A 6 13.99 -14.86 -20.37
C SER A 6 14.70 -13.82 -21.25
N GLU A 7 13.98 -13.08 -22.09
CA GLU A 7 14.57 -11.96 -22.84
C GLU A 7 14.85 -10.74 -21.95
N ILE A 8 14.17 -10.64 -20.81
CA ILE A 8 14.36 -9.55 -19.83
C ILE A 8 15.34 -9.98 -18.74
N ALA A 9 15.07 -11.11 -18.08
CA ALA A 9 15.92 -11.64 -17.03
C ALA A 9 15.77 -13.17 -16.93
N ASP A 10 16.88 -13.89 -16.90
CA ASP A 10 16.90 -15.33 -16.65
C ASP A 10 16.75 -15.61 -15.14
N LEU A 11 15.50 -15.58 -14.68
CA LEU A 11 15.14 -15.79 -13.29
C LEU A 11 14.70 -17.23 -13.04
N SER A 12 15.28 -17.85 -12.01
CA SER A 12 14.67 -19.05 -11.45
C SER A 12 13.28 -18.74 -10.89
N TYR A 13 12.39 -19.72 -10.91
CA TYR A 13 11.04 -19.56 -10.37
C TYR A 13 11.02 -19.09 -8.91
N GLY A 14 11.94 -19.62 -8.08
CA GLY A 14 12.08 -19.21 -6.69
C GLY A 14 12.45 -17.73 -6.55
N MET A 15 13.41 -17.26 -7.34
CA MET A 15 13.80 -15.84 -7.35
C MET A 15 12.66 -14.92 -7.77
N ALA A 16 11.92 -15.29 -8.83
CA ALA A 16 10.76 -14.55 -9.28
C ALA A 16 9.72 -14.40 -8.15
N VAL A 17 9.37 -15.50 -7.47
CA VAL A 17 8.43 -15.47 -6.34
C VAL A 17 8.94 -14.60 -5.19
N SER A 18 10.23 -14.73 -4.83
CA SER A 18 10.83 -13.93 -3.75
C SER A 18 10.83 -12.43 -4.06
N ILE A 19 11.18 -12.03 -5.29
CA ILE A 19 11.13 -10.63 -5.71
C ILE A 19 9.70 -10.11 -5.63
N SER A 20 8.73 -10.86 -6.15
CA SER A 20 7.32 -10.48 -6.14
C SER A 20 6.77 -10.27 -4.73
N LEU A 21 6.85 -11.30 -3.88
CA LEU A 21 6.32 -11.24 -2.51
C LEU A 21 7.09 -10.26 -1.64
N GLY A 22 8.42 -10.22 -1.78
CA GLY A 22 9.28 -9.29 -1.07
C GLY A 22 8.94 -7.84 -1.41
N THR A 23 8.74 -7.52 -2.69
CA THR A 23 8.37 -6.18 -3.13
C THR A 23 6.98 -5.78 -2.64
N ILE A 24 6.00 -6.68 -2.70
CA ILE A 24 4.63 -6.42 -2.21
C ILE A 24 4.65 -6.12 -0.71
N LEU A 25 5.31 -6.96 0.08
CA LEU A 25 5.42 -6.78 1.53
C LEU A 25 6.17 -5.49 1.89
N ALA A 26 7.32 -5.26 1.26
CA ALA A 26 8.14 -4.07 1.50
C ALA A 26 7.38 -2.78 1.15
N SER A 27 6.66 -2.78 0.02
CA SER A 27 5.84 -1.63 -0.41
C SER A 27 4.81 -1.26 0.64
N TRP A 28 4.11 -2.25 1.21
CA TRP A 28 3.15 -2.01 2.28
C TRP A 28 3.79 -1.46 3.55
N LEU A 29 4.90 -2.05 4.01
CA LEU A 29 5.60 -1.59 5.21
C LEU A 29 6.11 -0.15 5.07
N VAL A 30 6.75 0.17 3.95
CA VAL A 30 7.27 1.52 3.66
C VAL A 30 6.13 2.53 3.58
N TYR A 31 5.07 2.21 2.84
CA TYR A 31 3.91 3.09 2.72
C TYR A 31 3.19 3.30 4.07
N ASP A 32 2.95 2.24 4.85
CA ASP A 32 2.30 2.40 6.16
C ASP A 32 3.16 3.25 7.09
N PHE A 33 4.47 3.02 7.11
CA PHE A 33 5.43 3.79 7.91
C PHE A 33 5.43 5.28 7.55
N ILE A 34 5.56 5.64 6.26
CA ILE A 34 5.56 7.03 5.80
C ILE A 34 4.34 7.78 6.33
N TRP A 35 3.17 7.20 6.12
CA TRP A 35 1.90 7.83 6.44
C TRP A 35 1.48 7.70 7.91
N ALA A 36 2.13 6.81 8.67
CA ALA A 36 1.95 6.73 10.12
C ALA A 36 2.94 7.60 10.92
N SER A 37 4.04 8.02 10.27
CA SER A 37 5.04 8.91 10.86
C SER A 37 4.58 10.37 10.83
N ALA A 38 5.35 11.25 11.49
CA ALA A 38 5.16 12.70 11.41
C ALA A 38 5.21 13.25 9.98
N LEU A 39 5.77 12.50 9.03
CA LEU A 39 5.78 12.86 7.62
C LEU A 39 4.39 12.82 7.00
N GLY A 40 3.53 11.90 7.44
CA GLY A 40 2.14 11.78 7.00
C GLY A 40 1.27 12.99 7.30
N GLU A 41 1.74 13.88 8.18
CA GLU A 41 1.06 15.12 8.58
C GLU A 41 1.58 16.34 7.79
N LYS A 42 2.62 16.19 6.94
CA LYS A 42 3.27 17.28 6.18
C LYS A 42 2.59 17.61 4.85
N GLY A 43 1.25 17.58 4.82
CA GLY A 43 0.46 17.97 3.65
C GLY A 43 0.79 17.16 2.39
N TRP A 44 1.28 17.82 1.34
CA TRP A 44 1.51 17.22 0.02
C TRP A 44 2.80 16.38 -0.09
N PHE A 45 3.75 16.55 0.84
CA PHE A 45 5.06 15.91 0.77
C PHE A 45 5.02 14.36 0.79
N PRO A 46 4.29 13.68 1.71
CA PRO A 46 4.17 12.22 1.68
C PRO A 46 3.45 11.71 0.42
N VAL A 47 2.59 12.52 -0.20
CA VAL A 47 1.94 12.19 -1.48
C VAL A 47 2.97 12.12 -2.60
N MET A 48 3.83 13.14 -2.72
CA MET A 48 4.90 13.15 -3.72
C MET A 48 5.84 11.95 -3.54
N ILE A 49 6.24 11.64 -2.31
CA ILE A 49 7.09 10.47 -2.03
C ILE A 49 6.39 9.18 -2.44
N SER A 50 5.12 9.02 -2.08
CA SER A 50 4.34 7.83 -2.45
C SER A 50 4.23 7.68 -3.97
N PHE A 51 4.07 8.79 -4.69
CA PHE A 51 4.02 8.81 -6.14
C PHE A 51 5.37 8.37 -6.73
N LEU A 52 6.48 8.96 -6.30
CA LEU A 52 7.83 8.57 -6.74
C LEU A 52 8.13 7.09 -6.44
N LEU A 53 7.72 6.58 -5.28
CA LEU A 53 7.86 5.17 -4.94
C LEU A 53 7.02 4.27 -5.86
N LEU A 54 5.82 4.69 -6.26
CA LEU A 54 5.00 3.95 -7.22
C LEU A 54 5.71 3.85 -8.58
N PHE A 55 6.27 4.94 -9.11
CA PHE A 55 7.09 4.89 -10.33
C PHE A 55 8.33 4.00 -10.15
N GLY A 56 8.96 4.08 -8.98
CA GLY A 56 10.09 3.21 -8.63
C GLY A 56 9.71 1.73 -8.65
N ILE A 57 8.54 1.37 -8.13
CA ILE A 57 8.02 -0.01 -8.14
C ILE A 57 7.70 -0.47 -9.56
N ILE A 58 7.09 0.39 -10.38
CA ILE A 58 6.80 0.09 -11.79
C ILE A 58 8.11 -0.18 -12.53
N TRP A 59 9.08 0.72 -12.42
CA TRP A 59 10.40 0.58 -13.03
C TRP A 59 11.12 -0.68 -12.53
N TRP A 60 11.09 -0.92 -11.21
CA TRP A 60 11.68 -2.08 -10.57
C TRP A 60 11.14 -3.39 -11.14
N PHE A 61 9.81 -3.55 -11.24
CA PHE A 61 9.24 -4.75 -11.82
C PHE A 61 9.59 -4.93 -13.30
N HIS A 62 9.69 -3.84 -14.06
CA HIS A 62 10.14 -3.92 -15.46
C HIS A 62 11.60 -4.36 -15.65
N GLN A 63 12.45 -4.29 -14.61
CA GLN A 63 13.81 -4.85 -14.68
C GLN A 63 13.82 -6.38 -14.63
N TRP A 64 12.77 -6.99 -14.10
CA TRP A 64 12.73 -8.42 -13.76
C TRP A 64 11.65 -9.19 -14.52
N PHE A 65 10.57 -8.52 -14.93
CA PHE A 65 9.37 -9.15 -15.45
C PHE A 65 8.88 -8.47 -16.74
N GLY A 66 8.24 -9.24 -17.62
CA GLY A 66 7.54 -8.71 -18.79
C GLY A 66 6.41 -7.76 -18.44
N SER A 67 6.03 -6.88 -19.36
CA SER A 67 5.06 -5.80 -19.10
C SER A 67 3.72 -6.27 -18.52
N ARG A 68 3.23 -7.44 -18.96
CA ARG A 68 2.00 -8.05 -18.42
C ARG A 68 2.17 -8.44 -16.96
N ALA A 69 3.30 -9.06 -16.63
CA ALA A 69 3.61 -9.48 -15.28
C ALA A 69 3.85 -8.27 -14.38
N ALA A 70 4.61 -7.27 -14.83
CA ALA A 70 4.83 -6.02 -14.09
C ALA A 70 3.50 -5.32 -13.75
N TYR A 71 2.58 -5.20 -14.71
CA TYR A 71 1.25 -4.63 -14.49
C TYR A 71 0.45 -5.36 -13.39
N ILE A 72 0.42 -6.71 -13.43
CA ILE A 72 -0.26 -7.52 -12.41
C ILE A 72 0.36 -7.29 -11.02
N HIS A 73 1.69 -7.21 -10.92
CA HIS A 73 2.37 -7.00 -9.64
C HIS A 73 2.12 -5.60 -9.07
N VAL A 74 2.05 -4.56 -9.91
CA VAL A 74 1.67 -3.22 -9.48
C VAL A 74 0.24 -3.22 -8.93
N GLY A 75 -0.70 -3.88 -9.61
CA GLY A 75 -2.05 -4.08 -9.10
C GLY A 75 -2.08 -4.83 -7.77
N ALA A 76 -1.26 -5.88 -7.62
CA ALA A 76 -1.13 -6.63 -6.38
C ALA A 76 -0.55 -5.78 -5.24
N VAL A 77 0.41 -4.90 -5.50
CA VAL A 77 0.91 -3.90 -4.54
C VAL A 77 -0.24 -3.00 -4.09
N MET A 78 -0.95 -2.37 -5.03
CA MET A 78 -2.05 -1.46 -4.72
C MET A 78 -3.15 -2.15 -3.90
N GLY A 79 -3.58 -3.34 -4.30
CA GLY A 79 -4.54 -4.14 -3.55
C GLY A 79 -4.06 -4.47 -2.14
N THR A 80 -2.77 -4.80 -1.99
CA THR A 80 -2.16 -5.04 -0.66
C THR A 80 -2.17 -3.80 0.21
N LEU A 81 -1.83 -2.62 -0.34
CA LEU A 81 -1.91 -1.35 0.38
C LEU A 81 -3.34 -1.07 0.86
N MET A 82 -4.33 -1.33 0.01
CA MET A 82 -5.74 -1.12 0.33
C MET A 82 -6.22 -2.01 1.47
N VAL A 83 -5.93 -3.32 1.40
CA VAL A 83 -6.27 -4.27 2.47
C VAL A 83 -5.53 -3.90 3.76
N GLY A 84 -4.25 -3.55 3.67
CA GLY A 84 -3.44 -3.12 4.79
C GLY A 84 -4.00 -1.86 5.48
N ASN A 85 -4.45 -0.87 4.71
CA ASN A 85 -5.13 0.33 5.23
C ASN A 85 -6.36 -0.04 6.06
N VAL A 86 -7.20 -0.94 5.54
CA VAL A 86 -8.42 -1.38 6.21
C VAL A 86 -8.10 -2.11 7.50
N TRP A 87 -7.27 -3.15 7.41
CA TRP A 87 -6.97 -4.05 8.51
C TRP A 87 -6.20 -3.35 9.64
N ARG A 88 -5.19 -2.53 9.30
CA ARG A 88 -4.26 -1.97 10.31
C ARG A 88 -4.69 -0.63 10.89
N ARG A 89 -5.45 0.17 10.13
CA ARG A 89 -5.73 1.58 10.46
C ARG A 89 -7.23 1.91 10.53
N ILE A 90 -8.05 1.43 9.60
CA ILE A 90 -9.48 1.82 9.53
C ILE A 90 -10.30 1.05 10.57
N ILE A 91 -10.33 -0.29 10.50
CA ILE A 91 -11.15 -1.12 11.40
C ILE A 91 -10.79 -0.87 12.88
N PRO A 92 -9.52 -0.89 13.30
CA PRO A 92 -9.19 -0.69 14.71
C PRO A 92 -9.61 0.69 15.24
N SER A 93 -9.46 1.75 14.43
CA SER A 93 -9.92 3.09 14.81
C SER A 93 -11.44 3.16 14.90
N GLN A 94 -12.15 2.55 13.96
CA GLN A 94 -13.62 2.51 13.98
C GLN A 94 -14.15 1.73 15.19
N THR A 95 -13.55 0.59 15.53
CA THR A 95 -13.92 -0.20 16.71
C THR A 95 -13.81 0.65 17.99
N LYS A 96 -12.67 1.33 18.19
CA LYS A 96 -12.47 2.20 19.37
C LYS A 96 -13.47 3.36 19.43
N LEU A 97 -13.78 3.98 18.29
CA LEU A 97 -14.78 5.04 18.23
C LEU A 97 -16.17 4.53 18.62
N VAL A 98 -16.57 3.36 18.13
CA VAL A 98 -17.86 2.74 18.47
C VAL A 98 -17.92 2.36 19.95
N GLU A 99 -16.82 1.84 20.52
CA GLU A 99 -16.72 1.51 21.94
C GLU A 99 -16.87 2.74 22.83
N ALA A 100 -16.19 3.84 22.53
CA ALA A 100 -16.30 5.10 23.27
C ALA A 100 -17.74 5.64 23.28
N VAL A 101 -18.41 5.64 22.11
CA VAL A 101 -19.82 6.06 22.00
C VAL A 101 -20.74 5.18 22.85
N LYS A 102 -20.52 3.86 22.85
CA LYS A 102 -21.32 2.91 23.67
C LYS A 102 -21.12 3.12 25.16
N ALA A 103 -19.92 3.54 25.57
CA ALA A 103 -19.59 3.86 26.96
C ALA A 103 -20.12 5.25 27.39
N GLY A 104 -20.69 6.04 26.49
CA GLY A 104 -21.08 7.43 26.77
C GLY A 104 -19.89 8.40 26.88
N GLU A 105 -18.71 7.97 26.44
CA GLU A 105 -17.50 8.79 26.42
C GLU A 105 -17.44 9.65 25.16
N THR A 106 -16.68 10.75 25.21
CA THR A 106 -16.44 11.57 24.03
C THR A 106 -15.39 10.88 23.13
N PRO A 107 -15.72 10.51 21.88
CA PRO A 107 -14.79 9.79 21.01
C PRO A 107 -13.58 10.63 20.63
N GLU A 108 -12.40 10.00 20.57
CA GLU A 108 -11.17 10.68 20.18
C GLU A 108 -11.18 11.03 18.68
N ALA A 109 -11.31 12.33 18.37
CA ALA A 109 -11.41 12.82 17.00
C ALA A 109 -10.20 12.42 16.12
N SER A 110 -9.01 12.28 16.72
CA SER A 110 -7.77 11.93 16.01
C SER A 110 -7.87 10.57 15.30
N LEU A 111 -8.56 9.60 15.91
CA LEU A 111 -8.77 8.26 15.36
C LEU A 111 -9.61 8.30 14.08
N GLY A 112 -10.66 9.12 14.09
CA GLY A 112 -11.55 9.32 12.93
C GLY A 112 -10.84 10.01 11.77
N ILE A 113 -10.05 11.04 12.06
CA ILE A 113 -9.26 11.78 11.05
C ILE A 113 -8.26 10.83 10.36
N LYS A 114 -7.50 10.06 11.13
CA LYS A 114 -6.51 9.11 10.59
C LYS A 114 -7.16 7.97 9.81
N ALA A 115 -8.29 7.44 10.28
CA ALA A 115 -9.04 6.42 9.54
C ALA A 115 -9.60 6.97 8.21
N LYS A 116 -10.15 8.20 8.23
CA LYS A 116 -10.64 8.89 7.03
C LYS A 116 -9.53 9.09 6.00
N GLN A 117 -8.33 9.48 6.42
CA GLN A 117 -7.19 9.64 5.52
C GLN A 117 -6.89 8.34 4.75
N ARG A 118 -6.83 7.21 5.44
CA ARG A 118 -6.59 5.91 4.79
C ARG A 118 -7.75 5.46 3.91
N SER A 119 -8.99 5.79 4.28
CA SER A 119 -10.16 5.54 3.43
C SER A 119 -10.12 6.36 2.14
N LEU A 120 -9.69 7.63 2.20
CA LEU A 120 -9.48 8.45 1.00
C LEU A 120 -8.41 7.87 0.10
N HIS A 121 -7.30 7.38 0.65
CA HIS A 121 -6.26 6.73 -0.15
C HIS A 121 -6.82 5.50 -0.89
N ASN A 122 -7.58 4.65 -0.21
CA ASN A 122 -8.23 3.50 -0.85
C ASN A 122 -9.18 3.92 -1.96
N ASN A 123 -9.98 4.97 -1.75
CA ASN A 123 -10.89 5.48 -2.76
C ASN A 123 -10.13 5.92 -4.03
N TYR A 124 -9.06 6.70 -3.89
CA TYR A 124 -8.26 7.12 -5.04
C TYR A 124 -7.54 5.96 -5.72
N MET A 125 -7.07 4.95 -4.96
CA MET A 125 -6.43 3.75 -5.53
C MET A 125 -7.40 2.87 -6.35
N THR A 126 -8.71 3.01 -6.16
CA THR A 126 -9.72 2.27 -6.94
C THR A 126 -10.17 2.97 -8.21
N LEU A 127 -9.82 4.24 -8.40
CA LEU A 127 -10.17 4.98 -9.62
C LEU A 127 -9.24 4.56 -10.77
N PRO A 128 -9.77 4.34 -11.98
CA PRO A 128 -9.01 3.88 -13.15
C PRO A 128 -8.05 4.95 -13.71
#